data_AF-A0AAD7SXE1-F1
#
_entry.id   AF-A0AAD7SXE1-F1
#
_cell.length_a   1.000
_cell.length_b   1.000
_cell.length_c   1.000
_cell.angle_alpha   90.00
_cell.angle_beta   90.00
_cell.angle_gamma   90.00
#
_symmetry.space_group_name_H-M   'P 1'
#
loop_
_entity.id
_entity.type
_entity.pdbx_description
1 polymer ?
#
loop_
_entity_poly.entity_id
_entity_poly.type
_entity_poly.pdbx_seq_one_letter_code
_entity_poly.pdbx_strand_id
1 'polypeptide(L)'
;MHLKAMKCNHYCLVVSLADVEVFSKPEAQASFEALFHSFDGDATFQYFKSFRRVRINFTNALTAAEARVRLHKSDFNGKELRLHFAQSVHIGSPRLEPPKPDKQFLISPPASPPVGWEQAQDAMPVINYDLLCAISKLGPGEKYELHSGTSTTPSVVVHVCEKDQESSNSEEDEGRSPRPKIIQTRRPDYTPAVLQ
;
A
#
# COMPACT_ATOMS: atom_id res chain seq x y z
N MET A 1 5.67 -22.78 13.04
CA MET A 1 5.12 -22.39 11.73
C MET A 1 4.21 -23.50 11.24
N HIS A 2 2.91 -23.28 11.18
CA HIS A 2 1.95 -24.32 10.82
C HIS A 2 1.72 -24.28 9.30
N LEU A 3 2.47 -25.08 8.56
CA LEU A 3 2.37 -25.21 7.11
C LEU A 3 1.10 -26.02 6.77
N LYS A 4 -0.05 -25.35 6.65
CA LYS A 4 -1.28 -25.97 6.12
C LYS A 4 -1.07 -26.31 4.64
N ALA A 5 -1.47 -27.53 4.27
CA ALA A 5 -1.56 -28.12 2.93
C ALA A 5 -0.78 -27.37 1.83
N MET A 6 0.39 -27.90 1.48
CA MET A 6 1.25 -27.39 0.42
C MET A 6 0.54 -27.53 -0.94
N LYS A 7 -0.23 -26.52 -1.33
CA LYS A 7 -0.69 -26.40 -2.71
C LYS A 7 0.54 -26.16 -3.57
N CYS A 8 0.71 -26.94 -4.62
CA CYS A 8 1.78 -26.75 -5.60
C CYS A 8 1.16 -26.10 -6.85
N ASN A 9 1.92 -25.23 -7.50
CA ASN A 9 1.53 -24.66 -8.77
C ASN A 9 1.84 -25.69 -9.87
N HIS A 10 0.79 -26.31 -10.39
CA HIS A 10 0.88 -27.38 -11.40
C HIS A 10 1.33 -26.89 -12.78
N TYR A 11 1.36 -25.57 -13.02
CA TYR A 11 1.81 -24.96 -14.27
C TYR A 11 3.28 -24.53 -14.23
N CYS A 12 3.95 -24.73 -13.09
CA CYS A 12 5.26 -24.15 -12.85
C CYS A 12 6.26 -25.18 -12.32
N LEU A 13 7.36 -25.35 -13.04
CA LEU A 13 8.48 -26.18 -12.61
C LEU A 13 9.66 -25.30 -12.21
N VAL A 14 10.35 -25.72 -11.15
CA VAL A 14 11.65 -25.19 -10.74
C VAL A 14 12.67 -26.28 -11.04
N VAL A 15 13.56 -25.97 -11.97
CA VAL A 15 14.69 -26.82 -12.35
C VAL A 15 15.89 -26.39 -11.53
N SER A 16 16.50 -27.32 -10.79
CA SER A 16 17.82 -27.14 -10.20
C SER A 16 18.84 -27.73 -11.16
N LEU A 17 19.78 -26.88 -11.59
CA LEU A 17 20.73 -27.19 -12.65
C LEU A 17 22.15 -27.12 -12.10
N ALA A 18 22.92 -28.21 -12.23
CA ALA A 18 24.33 -28.19 -11.87
C ALA A 18 25.21 -27.52 -12.94
N ASP A 19 24.69 -27.36 -14.16
CA ASP A 19 25.42 -26.73 -15.24
C ASP A 19 25.47 -25.21 -15.14
N VAL A 20 26.67 -24.65 -14.96
CA VAL A 20 26.86 -23.20 -14.82
C VAL A 20 26.82 -22.52 -16.19
N GLU A 21 27.07 -23.27 -17.27
CA GLU A 21 27.11 -22.73 -18.62
C GLU A 21 25.76 -22.20 -19.07
N VAL A 22 24.66 -22.85 -18.69
CA VAL A 22 23.29 -22.40 -19.00
C VAL A 22 22.97 -21.01 -18.41
N PHE A 23 23.67 -20.57 -17.36
CA PHE A 23 23.49 -19.24 -16.76
C PHE A 23 24.48 -18.18 -17.28
N SER A 24 25.36 -18.56 -18.21
CA SER A 24 26.47 -17.70 -18.64
C SER A 24 26.60 -17.61 -20.16
N LYS A 25 26.29 -18.69 -20.89
CA LYS A 25 26.38 -18.78 -22.35
C LYS A 25 24.98 -18.82 -22.96
N PRO A 26 24.68 -17.94 -23.95
CA PRO A 26 23.37 -17.90 -24.59
C PRO A 26 23.06 -19.16 -25.41
N GLU A 27 24.09 -19.82 -25.96
CA GLU A 27 23.91 -21.06 -26.74
C GLU A 27 23.46 -22.24 -25.86
N ALA A 28 24.06 -22.39 -24.68
CA ALA A 28 23.66 -23.39 -23.70
C ALA A 28 22.25 -23.09 -23.16
N GLN A 29 21.92 -21.81 -23.00
CA GLN A 29 20.58 -21.37 -22.61
C GLN A 29 19.54 -21.70 -23.69
N ALA A 30 19.80 -21.40 -24.95
CA ALA A 30 18.91 -21.73 -26.07
C ALA A 30 18.68 -23.23 -26.21
N SER A 31 19.74 -24.04 -26.05
CA SER A 31 19.65 -25.50 -26.07
C SER A 31 18.80 -26.04 -24.91
N PHE A 32 18.93 -25.43 -23.73
CA PHE A 32 18.12 -25.75 -22.57
C PHE A 32 16.65 -25.36 -22.77
N GLU A 33 16.37 -24.16 -23.28
CA GLU A 33 15.00 -23.69 -23.55
C GLU A 33 14.32 -24.54 -24.61
N ALA A 34 15.04 -24.92 -25.67
CA ALA A 34 14.54 -25.80 -26.73
C ALA A 34 14.02 -27.14 -26.19
N LEU A 35 14.65 -27.68 -25.14
CA LEU A 35 14.21 -28.93 -24.50
C LEU A 35 12.78 -28.79 -23.95
N PHE A 36 12.47 -27.66 -23.32
CA PHE A 36 11.15 -27.42 -22.72
C PHE A 36 10.14 -26.87 -23.74
N HIS A 37 10.59 -26.10 -24.73
CA HIS A 37 9.75 -25.67 -25.85
C HIS A 37 9.22 -26.83 -26.69
N SER A 38 9.89 -27.99 -26.68
CA SER A 38 9.38 -29.21 -27.32
C SER A 38 8.07 -29.72 -26.70
N PHE A 39 7.79 -29.37 -25.44
CA PHE A 39 6.54 -29.69 -24.74
C PHE A 39 5.53 -28.54 -24.80
N ASP A 40 6.01 -27.29 -24.75
CA ASP A 40 5.19 -26.09 -24.71
C ASP A 40 5.90 -24.92 -25.39
N GLY A 41 5.43 -24.56 -26.59
CA GLY A 41 6.02 -23.48 -27.40
C GLY A 41 5.98 -22.11 -26.73
N ASP A 42 5.04 -21.89 -25.81
CA ASP A 42 4.84 -20.61 -25.11
C ASP A 42 5.40 -20.63 -23.67
N ALA A 43 6.21 -21.64 -23.33
CA ALA A 43 6.86 -21.71 -22.03
C ALA A 43 7.76 -20.49 -21.77
N THR A 44 7.71 -19.98 -20.53
CA THR A 44 8.52 -18.82 -20.10
C THR A 44 9.58 -19.24 -19.08
N PHE A 45 10.78 -18.65 -19.17
CA PHE A 45 11.93 -19.02 -18.36
C PHE A 45 12.41 -17.84 -17.49
N GLN A 46 12.65 -18.10 -16.21
CA GLN A 46 13.22 -17.14 -15.26
C GLN A 46 14.46 -17.75 -14.61
N TYR A 47 15.61 -17.15 -14.88
CA TYR A 47 16.91 -17.66 -14.43
C TYR A 47 17.33 -17.02 -13.11
N PHE A 48 17.64 -17.86 -12.13
CA PHE A 48 18.17 -17.47 -10.84
C PHE A 48 19.61 -17.95 -10.71
N LYS A 49 20.55 -17.21 -11.33
CA LYS A 49 21.98 -17.57 -11.42
C LYS A 49 22.62 -17.91 -10.07
N SER A 50 22.41 -17.09 -9.04
CA SER A 50 22.98 -17.33 -7.70
C SER A 50 22.47 -18.61 -7.05
N PHE A 51 21.21 -18.97 -7.33
CA PHE A 51 20.56 -20.17 -6.77
C PHE A 51 20.73 -21.39 -7.66
N ARG A 52 21.33 -21.25 -8.85
CA ARG A 52 21.44 -22.30 -9.88
C ARG A 52 20.09 -22.95 -10.18
N ARG A 53 19.05 -22.12 -10.26
CA ARG A 53 17.67 -22.55 -10.50
C ARG A 53 17.08 -21.81 -11.68
N VAL A 54 16.23 -22.51 -12.42
CA VAL A 54 15.41 -21.92 -13.49
C VAL A 54 13.96 -22.21 -13.16
N ARG A 55 13.13 -21.17 -13.15
CA ARG A 55 11.67 -21.33 -13.06
C ARG A 55 11.10 -21.31 -14.46
N ILE A 56 10.29 -22.31 -14.77
CA ILE A 56 9.65 -22.51 -16.06
C ILE A 56 8.15 -22.44 -15.82
N ASN A 57 7.46 -21.49 -16.44
CA ASN A 57 6.00 -21.46 -16.43
C ASN A 57 5.47 -21.96 -17.76
N PHE A 58 4.59 -22.95 -17.70
CA PHE A 58 3.89 -23.57 -18.81
C PHE A 58 2.49 -22.97 -18.94
N THR A 59 1.93 -23.03 -20.14
CA THR A 59 0.54 -22.70 -20.43
C THR A 59 -0.43 -23.75 -19.88
N ASN A 60 -0.01 -25.02 -19.85
CA ASN A 60 -0.83 -26.15 -19.43
C ASN A 60 -0.16 -26.97 -18.30
N ALA A 61 -0.95 -27.40 -17.32
CA ALA A 61 -0.49 -28.25 -16.24
C ALA A 61 -0.14 -29.67 -16.72
N LEU A 62 -0.80 -30.15 -17.78
CA LEU A 62 -0.53 -31.47 -18.36
C LEU A 62 0.85 -31.52 -19.02
N THR A 63 1.21 -30.50 -19.80
CA THR A 63 2.53 -30.40 -20.45
C THR A 63 3.64 -30.25 -19.40
N ALA A 64 3.40 -29.48 -18.34
CA ALA A 64 4.33 -29.40 -17.21
C ALA A 64 4.54 -30.75 -16.52
N ALA A 65 3.46 -31.53 -16.30
CA ALA A 65 3.56 -32.86 -15.71
C ALA A 65 4.33 -33.83 -16.61
N GLU A 66 4.06 -33.82 -17.92
CA GLU A 66 4.76 -34.64 -18.90
C GLU A 66 6.25 -34.30 -18.97
N ALA A 67 6.59 -33.01 -19.10
CA ALA A 67 7.97 -32.53 -19.10
C ALA A 67 8.70 -32.96 -17.82
N ARG A 68 8.03 -32.90 -16.66
CA ARG A 68 8.59 -33.39 -15.41
C ARG A 68 8.84 -34.90 -15.44
N VAL A 69 7.87 -35.72 -15.85
CA VAL A 69 8.03 -37.18 -15.89
C VAL A 69 9.18 -37.58 -16.81
N ARG A 70 9.33 -36.89 -17.94
CA ARG A 70 10.33 -37.21 -18.96
C ARG A 70 11.73 -36.70 -18.65
N LEU A 71 11.85 -35.52 -18.01
CA LEU A 71 13.14 -34.84 -17.82
C LEU A 71 13.65 -34.87 -16.37
N HIS A 72 12.84 -35.26 -15.40
CA HIS A 72 13.31 -35.35 -14.02
C HIS A 72 14.34 -36.49 -13.88
N LYS A 73 15.54 -36.16 -13.39
CA LYS A 73 16.72 -37.03 -13.31
C LYS A 73 17.30 -37.48 -14.66
N SER A 74 16.96 -36.80 -15.75
CA SER A 74 17.68 -36.99 -17.01
C SER A 74 18.99 -36.20 -17.00
N ASP A 75 19.93 -36.61 -17.85
CA ASP A 75 21.19 -35.88 -18.03
C ASP A 75 21.04 -34.77 -19.07
N PHE A 76 21.57 -33.60 -18.75
CA PHE A 76 21.75 -32.48 -19.67
C PHE A 76 23.21 -32.01 -19.56
N ASN A 77 23.95 -32.03 -20.67
CA ASN A 77 25.39 -31.77 -20.70
C ASN A 77 26.20 -32.63 -19.68
N GLY A 78 25.81 -33.90 -19.50
CA GLY A 78 26.45 -34.81 -18.54
C GLY A 78 26.16 -34.51 -17.08
N LYS A 79 25.15 -33.67 -16.78
CA LYS A 79 24.74 -33.31 -15.42
C LYS A 79 23.25 -33.59 -15.23
N GLU A 80 22.89 -34.17 -14.08
CA GLU A 80 21.51 -34.51 -13.75
C GLU A 80 20.62 -33.27 -13.57
N LEU A 81 19.44 -33.29 -14.20
CA LEU A 81 18.37 -32.31 -14.03
C LEU A 81 17.45 -32.65 -12.86
N ARG A 82 17.21 -31.72 -11.93
CA ARG A 82 16.20 -31.91 -10.86
C ARG A 82 15.04 -30.94 -10.98
N LEU A 83 13.90 -31.48 -11.38
CA LEU A 83 12.66 -30.72 -11.61
C LEU A 83 11.69 -30.89 -10.43
N HIS A 84 11.18 -29.79 -9.90
CA HIS A 84 10.19 -29.77 -8.81
C HIS A 84 9.03 -28.85 -9.18
N PHE A 85 7.79 -29.18 -8.81
CA PHE A 85 6.70 -28.22 -8.93
C PHE A 85 6.92 -27.05 -7.96
N ALA A 86 6.68 -25.82 -8.44
CA ALA A 86 6.79 -24.65 -7.60
C ALA A 86 5.73 -24.73 -6.49
N GLN A 87 6.15 -24.58 -5.23
CA GLN A 87 5.21 -24.53 -4.12
C GLN A 87 4.48 -23.18 -4.13
N SER A 88 3.14 -23.17 -4.07
CA SER A 88 2.42 -21.93 -3.82
C SER A 88 2.56 -21.61 -2.33
N VAL A 89 3.30 -20.55 -2.03
CA VAL A 89 3.40 -20.07 -0.66
C VAL A 89 2.14 -19.25 -0.38
N HIS A 90 1.12 -19.91 0.16
CA HIS A 90 0.05 -19.20 0.83
C HIS A 90 0.58 -18.78 2.21
N ILE A 91 1.15 -17.58 2.29
CA ILE A 91 1.51 -16.96 3.57
C ILE A 91 0.19 -16.66 4.30
N GLY A 92 -0.34 -17.65 5.00
CA GLY A 92 -1.60 -17.58 5.73
C GLY A 92 -1.37 -17.36 7.23
N SER A 93 -1.59 -16.14 7.69
CA SER A 93 -2.10 -15.85 9.04
C SER A 93 -3.61 -15.52 8.89
N PRO A 94 -4.39 -15.36 9.98
CA PRO A 94 -5.76 -14.86 9.86
C PRO A 94 -5.67 -13.37 9.48
N ARG A 95 -5.57 -13.10 8.18
CA ARG A 95 -5.60 -11.74 7.64
C ARG A 95 -7.03 -11.23 7.77
N LEU A 96 -7.18 -9.95 8.07
CA LEU A 96 -8.45 -9.26 7.89
C LEU A 96 -8.93 -9.52 6.46
N GLU A 97 -10.22 -9.80 6.31
CA GLU A 97 -10.81 -9.99 4.98
C GLU A 97 -10.49 -8.77 4.12
N PRO A 98 -10.18 -8.95 2.81
CA PRO A 98 -10.14 -7.82 1.90
C PRO A 98 -11.40 -6.99 2.10
N PRO A 99 -11.30 -5.64 2.14
CA PRO A 99 -12.47 -4.81 2.34
C PRO A 99 -13.54 -5.22 1.33
N LYS A 100 -14.82 -5.21 1.77
CA LYS A 100 -15.93 -5.46 0.85
C LYS A 100 -15.72 -4.54 -0.36
N PRO A 101 -15.84 -5.05 -1.59
CA PRO A 101 -15.73 -4.22 -2.78
C PRO A 101 -16.94 -3.27 -2.79
N ASP A 102 -16.84 -2.18 -2.05
CA ASP A 102 -17.87 -1.19 -1.97
C ASP A 102 -17.87 -0.42 -3.29
N LYS A 103 -18.92 -0.67 -4.07
CA LYS A 103 -19.24 0.07 -5.29
C LYS A 103 -18.07 0.04 -6.29
N GLN A 104 -17.80 -1.14 -6.85
CA GLN A 104 -17.30 -1.26 -8.22
C GLN A 104 -18.36 -0.70 -9.17
N PHE A 105 -18.46 0.62 -9.16
CA PHE A 105 -19.05 1.31 -10.28
C PHE A 105 -18.20 0.93 -11.49
N LEU A 106 -18.77 0.11 -12.36
CA LEU A 106 -18.48 0.11 -13.80
C LEU A 106 -18.83 1.47 -14.42
N ILE A 107 -18.76 2.56 -13.65
CA ILE A 107 -18.73 3.87 -14.25
C ILE A 107 -17.29 3.94 -14.77
N SER A 108 -17.19 4.12 -16.07
CA SER A 108 -16.09 4.79 -16.76
C SER A 108 -15.46 5.91 -15.91
N PRO A 109 -14.40 6.62 -16.37
CA PRO A 109 -14.20 7.98 -15.85
C PRO A 109 -15.58 8.67 -15.71
N PRO A 110 -15.83 9.38 -14.59
CA PRO A 110 -17.14 9.99 -14.34
C PRO A 110 -17.57 10.71 -15.61
N ALA A 111 -18.86 10.57 -15.98
CA ALA A 111 -19.38 11.12 -17.22
C ALA A 111 -18.85 12.54 -17.39
N SER A 112 -18.30 12.83 -18.57
CA SER A 112 -17.72 14.13 -18.90
C SER A 112 -18.66 15.24 -18.42
N PRO A 113 -18.13 16.36 -17.89
CA PRO A 113 -18.97 17.48 -17.53
C PRO A 113 -19.92 17.84 -18.68
N PRO A 114 -21.18 18.23 -18.40
CA PRO A 114 -22.13 18.62 -19.45
C PRO A 114 -21.52 19.67 -20.39
N VAL A 115 -21.99 19.69 -21.64
CA VAL A 115 -21.59 20.73 -22.60
C VAL A 115 -21.92 22.10 -22.01
N GLY A 116 -20.88 22.94 -21.83
CA GLY A 116 -20.98 24.26 -21.20
C GLY A 116 -20.63 24.32 -19.71
N TRP A 117 -20.19 23.21 -19.09
CA TRP A 117 -19.64 23.25 -17.74
C TRP A 117 -18.25 23.88 -17.75
N GLU A 118 -18.10 24.97 -16.99
CA GLU A 118 -16.81 25.62 -16.72
C GLU A 118 -16.53 25.55 -15.21
N GLN A 119 -15.26 25.35 -14.86
CA GLN A 119 -14.83 25.37 -13.47
C GLN A 119 -15.09 26.77 -12.89
N ALA A 120 -15.84 26.84 -11.80
CA ALA A 120 -16.01 28.11 -11.07
C ALA A 120 -14.63 28.64 -10.68
N GLN A 121 -14.41 29.95 -10.85
CA GLN A 121 -13.16 30.56 -10.43
C GLN A 121 -13.00 30.38 -8.92
N ASP A 122 -11.88 29.79 -8.51
CA ASP A 122 -11.53 29.68 -7.10
C ASP A 122 -11.53 31.08 -6.48
N ALA A 123 -12.08 31.18 -5.26
CA ALA A 123 -12.10 32.44 -4.54
C ALA A 123 -10.65 32.93 -4.34
N MET A 124 -10.33 34.09 -4.91
CA MET A 124 -9.06 34.75 -4.64
C MET A 124 -9.00 35.12 -3.15
N PRO A 125 -7.88 34.89 -2.44
CA PRO A 125 -7.77 35.26 -1.05
C PRO A 125 -7.98 36.77 -0.90
N VAL A 126 -9.12 37.15 -0.31
CA VAL A 126 -9.41 38.54 0.02
C VAL A 126 -8.65 38.89 1.28
N ILE A 127 -7.70 39.82 1.19
CA ILE A 127 -6.97 40.34 2.34
C ILE A 127 -7.93 41.22 3.14
N ASN A 128 -8.40 40.70 4.27
CA ASN A 128 -9.25 41.47 5.19
C ASN A 128 -8.35 42.29 6.13
N TYR A 129 -8.32 43.61 5.91
CA TYR A 129 -7.51 44.55 6.69
C TYR A 129 -7.97 44.66 8.16
N ASP A 130 -9.24 44.42 8.46
CA ASP A 130 -9.74 44.43 9.83
C ASP A 130 -9.18 43.25 10.63
N LEU A 131 -9.07 42.08 10.01
CA LEU A 131 -8.41 40.92 10.61
C LEU A 131 -6.92 41.18 10.86
N LEU A 132 -6.23 41.84 9.92
CA LEU A 132 -4.82 42.21 10.11
C LEU A 132 -4.64 43.19 11.28
N CYS A 133 -5.52 44.19 11.38
CA CYS A 133 -5.52 45.16 12.48
C CYS A 133 -5.88 44.51 13.83
N ALA A 134 -6.81 43.55 13.84
CA ALA A 134 -7.14 42.78 15.03
C ALA A 134 -5.94 41.93 15.49
N ILE A 135 -5.28 41.23 14.55
CA ILE A 135 -4.09 40.42 14.84
C ILE A 135 -2.93 41.30 15.32
N SER A 136 -2.73 42.50 14.77
CA SER A 136 -1.65 43.40 15.21
C SER A 136 -1.87 43.99 16.60
N LYS A 137 -3.11 43.97 17.12
CA LYS A 137 -3.45 44.40 18.48
C LYS A 137 -3.28 43.29 19.51
N LEU A 138 -3.08 42.04 19.08
CA LEU A 138 -2.88 40.92 20.00
C LEU A 138 -1.47 40.99 20.61
N GLY A 139 -1.39 41.38 21.89
CA GLY A 139 -0.16 41.32 22.67
C GLY A 139 0.16 39.91 23.15
N PRO A 140 1.44 39.51 23.21
CA PRO A 140 1.83 38.26 23.87
C PRO A 140 1.44 38.29 25.35
N GLY A 141 0.86 37.19 25.85
CA GLY A 141 0.35 37.10 27.23
C GLY A 141 -1.07 37.64 27.45
N GLU A 142 -1.64 38.37 26.49
CA GLU A 142 -3.00 38.91 26.62
C GLU A 142 -4.08 37.89 26.20
N LYS A 143 -5.23 37.98 26.88
CA LYS A 143 -6.44 37.22 26.55
C LYS A 143 -7.38 38.11 25.77
N TYR A 144 -7.69 37.71 24.54
CA TYR A 144 -8.60 38.46 23.68
C TYR A 144 -9.90 37.69 23.49
N GLU A 145 -11.01 38.21 24.03
CA GLU A 145 -12.33 37.64 23.81
C GLU A 145 -12.83 38.01 22.41
N LEU A 146 -12.85 37.03 21.51
CA LEU A 146 -13.34 37.21 20.14
C LEU A 146 -14.87 37.27 20.10
N HIS A 147 -15.52 36.45 20.93
CA HIS A 147 -16.97 36.40 20.98
C HIS A 147 -17.43 36.14 22.40
N SER A 148 -18.28 37.03 22.90
CA SER A 148 -18.89 36.86 24.22
C SER A 148 -19.87 35.71 24.22
N GLY A 149 -19.87 34.94 25.31
CA GLY A 149 -20.79 33.83 25.48
C GLY A 149 -22.23 34.32 25.57
N THR A 150 -23.16 33.60 24.93
CA THR A 150 -24.60 33.82 25.11
C THR A 150 -25.20 32.69 25.92
N SER A 151 -26.50 32.75 26.25
CA SER A 151 -27.18 31.69 27.00
C SER A 151 -27.07 30.30 26.34
N THR A 152 -26.84 30.24 25.03
CA THR A 152 -26.82 28.99 24.25
C THR A 152 -25.45 28.69 23.64
N THR A 153 -24.48 29.63 23.67
CA THR A 153 -23.15 29.45 23.07
C THR A 153 -22.03 29.86 24.02
N PRO A 154 -20.96 29.05 24.15
CA PRO A 154 -19.81 29.41 24.98
C PRO A 154 -19.04 30.59 24.40
N SER A 155 -18.36 31.33 25.27
CA SER A 155 -17.43 32.40 24.88
C SER A 155 -16.21 31.82 24.14
N VAL A 156 -15.69 32.57 23.16
CA VAL A 156 -14.49 32.25 22.41
C VAL A 156 -13.39 33.24 22.80
N VAL A 157 -12.35 32.75 23.46
CA VAL A 157 -11.21 33.55 23.92
C VAL A 157 -9.92 33.01 23.31
N VAL A 158 -9.08 33.90 22.80
CA VAL A 158 -7.74 33.60 22.29
C VAL A 158 -6.72 33.93 23.36
N HIS A 159 -5.86 32.96 23.67
CA HIS A 159 -4.69 33.14 24.52
C HIS A 159 -3.45 33.19 23.65
N VAL A 160 -2.75 34.32 23.65
CA VAL A 160 -1.50 34.46 22.90
C VAL A 160 -0.36 33.96 23.79
N CYS A 161 0.23 32.81 23.45
CA CYS A 161 1.40 32.31 24.16
C CYS A 161 2.61 33.23 23.93
N GLU A 162 3.32 33.55 25.00
CA GLU A 162 4.66 34.12 24.91
C GLU A 162 5.59 33.10 24.22
N LYS A 163 6.42 33.56 23.28
CA LYS A 163 7.47 32.69 22.74
C LYS A 163 8.57 32.62 23.79
N ASP A 164 8.75 31.45 24.39
CA ASP A 164 9.92 31.13 25.22
C ASP A 164 11.21 31.24 24.37
N GLN A 165 11.75 32.45 24.22
CA GLN A 165 13.16 32.62 23.92
C GLN A 165 13.91 32.62 25.25
N GLU A 166 14.12 31.44 25.82
CA GLU A 166 15.29 31.11 26.66
C GLU A 166 15.25 29.64 27.05
N SER A 167 15.75 28.80 26.14
CA SER A 167 16.33 27.51 26.52
C SER A 167 17.65 27.78 27.25
N SER A 168 17.57 28.13 28.54
CA SER A 168 18.72 28.13 29.44
C SER A 168 18.32 27.62 30.82
N ASN A 169 18.57 26.32 31.01
CA ASN A 169 19.10 25.73 32.23
C ASN A 169 18.64 26.34 33.57
N SER A 170 17.64 25.73 34.19
CA SER A 170 17.58 25.51 35.65
C SER A 170 16.53 24.43 35.92
N GLU A 171 16.96 23.35 36.56
CA GLU A 171 16.09 22.34 37.14
C GLU A 171 15.29 23.02 38.27
N GLU A 172 13.97 23.07 38.16
CA GLU A 172 13.05 23.04 39.29
C GLU A 172 11.62 22.82 38.78
N ASP A 173 11.05 21.73 39.27
CA ASP A 173 9.68 21.28 39.12
C ASP A 173 8.74 22.33 39.73
N GLU A 174 7.96 23.07 38.92
CA GLU A 174 6.64 23.66 39.24
C GLU A 174 6.14 24.50 38.04
N GLY A 175 4.95 24.20 37.49
CA GLY A 175 4.24 25.14 36.61
C GLY A 175 3.71 24.65 35.27
N ARG A 176 3.74 23.34 34.95
CA ARG A 176 2.98 22.84 33.79
C ARG A 176 1.48 22.84 34.14
N SER A 177 0.76 23.86 33.66
CA SER A 177 -0.70 23.92 33.80
C SER A 177 -1.32 22.56 33.40
N PRO A 178 -2.17 21.97 34.26
CA PRO A 178 -2.65 20.62 34.04
C PRO A 178 -3.43 20.59 32.74
N ARG A 179 -3.02 19.72 31.80
CA ARG A 179 -3.69 19.53 30.52
C ARG A 179 -5.20 19.38 30.78
N PRO A 180 -6.06 20.24 30.21
CA PRO A 180 -7.49 20.17 30.48
C PRO A 180 -7.98 18.77 30.09
N LYS A 181 -8.62 18.08 31.03
CA LYS A 181 -9.26 16.78 30.76
C LYS A 181 -10.43 17.03 29.83
N ILE A 182 -10.27 16.69 28.55
CA ILE A 182 -11.33 16.74 27.56
C ILE A 182 -12.31 15.62 27.89
N ILE A 183 -13.47 15.98 28.41
CA ILE A 183 -14.57 15.03 28.65
C ILE A 183 -15.22 14.75 27.30
N GLN A 184 -15.25 13.48 26.90
CA GLN A 184 -15.87 13.06 25.65
C GLN A 184 -17.37 13.37 25.69
N THR A 185 -17.81 14.32 24.86
CA THR A 185 -19.23 14.62 24.72
C THR A 185 -19.92 13.55 23.88
N ARG A 186 -21.15 13.21 24.27
CA ARG A 186 -21.99 12.30 23.50
C ARG A 186 -22.37 12.98 22.17
N ARG A 187 -22.33 12.23 21.07
CA ARG A 187 -22.78 12.71 19.77
C ARG A 187 -24.26 13.15 19.85
N PRO A 188 -24.64 14.31 19.29
CA PRO A 188 -26.04 14.73 19.21
C PRO A 188 -26.89 13.72 18.44
N ASP A 189 -28.15 13.58 18.84
CA ASP A 189 -29.10 12.68 18.19
C ASP A 189 -29.36 13.14 16.75
N TYR A 190 -29.34 12.18 15.81
CA TYR A 190 -29.56 12.44 14.39
C TYR A 190 -31.04 12.69 14.16
N THR A 191 -31.43 13.93 13.86
CA THR A 191 -32.76 14.19 13.31
C THR A 191 -32.78 13.70 11.85
N PRO A 192 -33.64 12.73 11.49
CA PRO A 192 -33.74 12.30 10.10
C PRO A 192 -34.29 13.46 9.26
N ALA A 193 -33.67 13.68 8.10
CA ALA A 193 -34.09 14.70 7.15
C ALA A 193 -35.55 14.45 6.74
N VAL A 194 -36.36 15.51 6.82
CA VAL A 194 -37.72 15.54 6.30
C VAL A 194 -37.65 15.27 4.80
N LEU A 195 -38.19 14.13 4.36
CA LEU A 195 -38.43 13.84 2.95
C LEU A 195 -39.52 14.79 2.46
N GLN A 196 -39.16 15.69 1.55
CA GLN A 196 -40.09 16.40 0.66
C GLN A 196 -40.11 15.71 -0.69
#